data_AF-A0A7J7N3C4-F1
#
_entry.id   AF-A0A7J7N3C4-F1
#
_cell.length_a   1.000
_cell.length_b   1.000
_cell.length_c   1.000
_cell.angle_alpha   90.00
_cell.angle_beta   90.00
_cell.angle_gamma   90.00
#
_symmetry.space_group_name_H-M   'P 1'
#
loop_
_entity.id
_entity.type
_entity.pdbx_description
1 polymer ?
#
loop_
_entity_poly.entity_id
_entity_poly.type
_entity_poly.pdbx_seq_one_letter_code
_entity_poly.pdbx_strand_id
1 'polypeptide(L)' 'MENRVINGRGPLPFSIHGELRHRSGALLPDQDKRASYAQLYIYDSSVALNERAERNLQLNAGVLDIIQANIL' A
#
# COMPACT_ATOMS: atom_id res chain seq x y z
N MET A 1 5.57 -35.85 -3.53
CA MET A 1 6.41 -34.69 -3.15
C MET A 1 7.67 -34.78 -3.96
N GLU A 2 7.91 -33.81 -4.84
CA GLU A 2 8.99 -33.84 -5.84
C GLU A 2 10.27 -33.24 -5.23
N ASN A 3 11.33 -34.04 -5.16
CA ASN A 3 12.61 -33.64 -4.58
C ASN A 3 13.44 -32.88 -5.62
N ARG A 4 13.22 -31.56 -5.72
CA ARG A 4 14.04 -30.68 -6.54
C ARG A 4 15.34 -30.34 -5.80
N VAL A 5 16.34 -31.19 -5.97
CA VAL A 5 17.70 -30.95 -5.48
C VAL A 5 18.32 -29.85 -6.35
N ILE A 6 18.42 -28.65 -5.79
CA ILE A 6 19.12 -27.51 -6.40
C ILE A 6 20.58 -27.60 -5.99
N ASN A 7 21.44 -28.02 -6.93
CA ASN A 7 22.88 -28.10 -6.73
C ASN A 7 23.48 -26.68 -6.73
N GLY A 8 23.39 -25.98 -5.61
CA GLY A 8 24.10 -24.72 -5.40
C GLY A 8 23.48 -23.80 -4.36
N ARG A 9 24.27 -23.48 -3.33
CA ARG A 9 24.14 -22.38 -2.36
C ARG A 9 22.93 -22.43 -1.40
N GLY A 10 23.20 -22.96 -0.21
CA GLY A 10 22.49 -22.67 1.05
C GLY A 10 21.05 -23.22 1.15
N PRO A 11 20.52 -23.40 2.37
CA PRO A 11 19.12 -23.76 2.54
C PRO A 11 18.21 -22.66 1.97
N LEU A 12 17.10 -23.04 1.33
CA LEU A 12 16.08 -22.09 0.89
C LEU A 12 15.59 -21.30 2.11
N PRO A 13 15.64 -19.96 2.10
CA PRO A 13 15.27 -19.17 3.27
C PRO A 13 13.80 -19.37 3.68
N PHE A 14 12.90 -19.67 2.74
CA PHE A 14 11.56 -20.19 2.99
C PHE A 14 10.94 -20.73 1.70
N SER A 15 9.90 -21.54 1.82
CA SER A 15 9.04 -21.99 0.71
C SER A 15 7.59 -21.72 1.07
N ILE A 16 6.84 -21.06 0.17
CA ILE A 16 5.40 -20.85 0.34
C ILE A 16 4.69 -22.05 -0.31
N HIS A 17 4.00 -22.85 0.51
CA HIS A 17 3.14 -23.91 0.03
C HIS A 17 1.71 -23.38 -0.09
N GLY A 18 1.17 -23.37 -1.32
CA GLY A 18 -0.14 -22.79 -1.62
C GLY A 18 -0.02 -21.57 -2.53
N GLU A 19 -0.91 -20.58 -2.36
CA GLU A 19 -0.92 -19.36 -3.17
C GLU A 19 -0.68 -18.11 -2.31
N LEU A 20 0.04 -17.15 -2.89
CA LEU A 20 0.15 -15.81 -2.34
C LEU A 20 -0.96 -14.94 -2.97
N ARG A 21 -1.98 -14.59 -2.18
CA ARG A 21 -3.00 -13.63 -2.61
C ARG A 21 -2.70 -12.25 -2.01
N HIS A 22 -2.59 -11.24 -2.86
CA HIS A 22 -2.55 -9.86 -2.39
C HIS A 22 -3.95 -9.47 -1.91
N ARG A 23 -4.14 -9.30 -0.59
CA ARG A 23 -5.38 -8.74 -0.03
C ARG A 23 -5.36 -7.22 -0.14
N SER A 24 -5.16 -6.69 -1.34
CA SER A 24 -5.45 -5.28 -1.61
C SER A 24 -6.95 -5.08 -1.53
N GLY A 25 -7.38 -4.02 -0.82
CA GLY A 25 -8.74 -3.51 -0.96
C GLY A 25 -9.03 -3.11 -2.41
N ALA A 26 -10.30 -2.80 -2.70
CA ALA A 26 -10.70 -2.31 -4.01
C ALA A 26 -9.84 -1.10 -4.42
N LEU A 27 -9.43 -1.03 -5.69
CA LEU A 27 -8.62 0.09 -6.21
C LEU A 27 -9.42 1.40 -6.26
N LEU A 28 -10.73 1.28 -6.42
CA LEU A 28 -11.66 2.40 -6.40
C LEU A 28 -12.51 2.33 -5.13
N PRO A 29 -12.95 3.48 -4.58
CA PRO A 29 -13.93 3.48 -3.52
C PRO A 29 -15.26 2.88 -4.00
N ASP A 30 -16.02 2.34 -3.04
CA ASP A 30 -17.42 1.99 -3.30
C ASP A 30 -18.22 3.26 -3.68
N GLN A 31 -19.35 3.07 -4.35
CA GLN A 31 -20.29 4.16 -4.61
C GLN A 31 -20.61 4.91 -3.30
N ASP A 32 -20.57 6.25 -3.38
CA ASP A 32 -20.79 7.19 -2.29
C ASP A 32 -19.79 7.12 -1.12
N LYS A 33 -18.72 6.34 -1.23
CA LYS A 33 -17.61 6.36 -0.28
C LYS A 33 -16.47 7.21 -0.79
N ARG A 34 -15.80 7.89 0.14
CA ARG A 34 -14.54 8.58 -0.17
C ARG A 34 -13.39 7.59 -0.27
N ALA A 35 -12.43 7.86 -1.16
CA ALA A 35 -11.26 7.01 -1.40
C ALA A 35 -10.32 6.92 -0.19
N SER A 36 -9.83 5.71 0.12
CA SER A 36 -9.00 5.42 1.29
C SER A 36 -7.62 4.89 0.91
N TYR A 37 -6.58 5.37 1.61
CA TYR A 37 -5.21 4.88 1.58
C TYR A 37 -4.69 4.51 0.17
N ALA A 38 -4.61 3.22 -0.16
CA ALA A 38 -4.11 2.72 -1.44
C ALA A 38 -4.86 3.32 -2.64
N GLN A 39 -6.15 3.64 -2.47
CA GLN A 39 -6.98 4.26 -3.51
C GLN A 39 -6.54 5.70 -3.79
N LEU A 40 -5.96 6.40 -2.82
CA LEU A 40 -5.51 7.79 -2.96
C LEU A 40 -4.34 7.94 -3.93
N TYR A 41 -3.60 6.86 -4.23
CA TYR A 41 -2.52 6.90 -5.22
C TYR A 41 -3.00 7.08 -6.67
N ILE A 42 -4.32 6.96 -6.91
CA ILE A 42 -4.93 7.15 -8.23
C ILE A 42 -5.43 8.60 -8.41
N TYR A 43 -5.54 9.35 -7.32
CA TYR A 43 -6.01 10.74 -7.33
C TYR A 43 -4.85 11.72 -7.52
N ASP A 44 -5.18 12.94 -7.94
CA ASP A 44 -4.24 14.05 -7.90
C ASP A 44 -3.65 14.21 -6.49
N SER A 45 -2.35 14.54 -6.43
CA SER A 45 -1.59 14.59 -5.18
C SER A 45 -2.19 15.56 -4.15
N SER A 46 -2.73 16.69 -4.61
CA SER A 46 -3.42 17.67 -3.75
C SER A 46 -4.73 17.13 -3.17
N VAL A 47 -5.51 16.40 -3.98
CA VAL A 47 -6.75 15.76 -3.54
C VAL A 47 -6.45 14.65 -2.53
N ALA A 48 -5.45 13.81 -2.84
CA ALA A 48 -4.98 12.76 -1.94
C ALA A 48 -4.49 13.31 -0.59
N LEU A 49 -3.77 14.44 -0.60
CA LEU A 49 -3.30 15.10 0.62
C LEU A 49 -4.47 15.60 1.48
N ASN A 50 -5.45 16.26 0.87
CA ASN A 50 -6.64 16.73 1.59
C ASN A 50 -7.43 15.55 2.19
N GLU A 51 -7.62 14.49 1.43
CA GLU A 51 -8.31 13.28 1.90
C GLU A 51 -7.57 12.56 3.04
N ARG A 52 -6.24 12.69 3.13
CA ARG A 52 -5.44 12.22 4.28
C ARG A 52 -5.63 13.12 5.49
N ALA A 53 -5.63 14.44 5.30
CA ALA A 53 -5.83 15.41 6.38
C ALA A 53 -7.23 15.27 7.00
N GLU A 54 -8.29 15.22 6.19
CA GLU A 54 -9.67 15.09 6.68
C GLU A 54 -9.91 13.78 7.42
N ARG A 55 -9.27 12.68 7.00
CA ARG A 55 -9.40 11.38 7.68
C ARG A 55 -8.62 11.28 8.98
N ASN A 56 -7.59 12.10 9.16
CA ASN A 56 -6.68 12.00 10.28
C ASN A 56 -6.57 13.36 10.97
N LEU A 57 -7.69 13.82 11.51
CA LEU A 57 -7.81 15.14 12.16
C LEU A 57 -6.83 15.36 13.31
N GLN A 58 -6.29 14.28 13.88
CA GLN A 58 -5.27 14.31 14.92
C GLN A 58 -3.85 14.62 14.40
N LEU A 59 -3.64 14.58 13.08
CA LEU A 59 -2.32 14.84 12.49
C LEU A 59 -2.11 16.33 12.21
N ASN A 60 -0.85 16.74 12.20
CA ASN A 60 -0.47 18.10 11.84
C ASN A 60 -0.45 18.26 10.31
N ALA A 61 -1.33 19.12 9.79
CA ALA A 61 -1.43 19.38 8.35
C ALA A 61 -0.13 19.90 7.73
N GLY A 62 0.60 20.79 8.41
CA GLY A 62 1.87 21.31 7.90
C GLY A 62 2.95 20.23 7.76
N VAL A 63 2.94 19.22 8.64
CA VAL A 63 3.85 18.07 8.49
C VAL A 63 3.46 17.22 7.28
N LEU A 64 2.15 17.02 7.04
CA LEU A 64 1.68 16.31 5.85
C LEU A 64 2.09 17.03 4.56
N ASP A 65 2.00 18.37 4.52
CA ASP A 65 2.45 19.18 3.39
C ASP A 65 3.95 19.03 3.14
N ILE A 66 4.77 19.10 4.20
CA ILE A 66 6.23 18.92 4.09
C ILE A 66 6.55 17.53 3.53
N ILE A 67 5.90 16.48 4.03
CA ILE A 67 6.11 15.11 3.53
C ILE A 67 5.72 15.01 2.06
N GLN A 68 4.57 15.56 1.68
CA GLN A 68 4.06 15.49 0.31
C GLN A 68 4.91 16.28 -0.70
N ALA A 69 5.61 17.33 -0.24
CA ALA A 69 6.48 18.14 -1.10
C ALA A 69 7.91 17.61 -1.23
N ASN A 70 8.39 16.83 -0.25
CA ASN A 70 9.83 16.50 -0.15
C ASN A 70 10.14 14.99 -0.16
N ILE A 71 9.17 14.13 0.17
CA ILE A 71 9.41 12.69 0.38
C ILE A 71 8.60 11.82 -0.61
N LEU A 72 7.50 12.36 -1.14
CA LEU A 72 6.64 11.73 -2.13
C LEU A 72 6.69 12.52 -3.44
#